data_AF-A0A8B6CJQ3-F1
#
_entry.id   AF-A0A8B6CJQ3-F1
#
_cell.length_a   1.000
_cell.length_b   1.000
_cell.length_c   1.000
_cell.angle_alpha   90.00
_cell.angle_beta   90.00
_cell.angle_gamma   90.00
#
_symmetry.space_group_name_H-M   'P 1'
#
loop_
_entity.id
_entity.type
_entity.pdbx_description
1 polymer ?
#
loop_
_entity_poly.entity_id
_entity_poly.type
_entity_poly.pdbx_seq_one_letter_code
_entity_poly.pdbx_strand_id
1 'polypeptide(L)'
;MMMYHIQKHNTNDDLNKTNIFEKVKMFEQIQEITFLTAGIFSVGYIEFLKIPEVKTYVSQQIKQKGVLGVWNVEEGNVITMYSLSDEGAVTACDVLKKSIIEAPISLDDKQSALIGSEVWHEEIKAVQMEY
;
A
#
# COMPACT_ATOMS: atom_id res chain seq x y z
N MET A 1 2.82 -3.30 67.90
CA MET A 1 1.90 -2.52 67.05
C MET A 1 2.66 -2.16 65.78
N MET A 2 2.51 -2.94 64.70
CA MET A 2 3.18 -2.67 63.42
C MET A 2 2.32 -1.70 62.60
N MET A 3 2.86 -0.54 62.25
CA MET A 3 2.24 0.37 61.28
C MET A 3 2.74 0.01 59.89
N TYR A 4 1.83 -0.38 59.00
CA TYR A 4 2.12 -0.47 57.57
C TYR A 4 2.04 0.94 56.96
N HIS A 5 3.15 1.45 56.46
CA HIS A 5 3.18 2.62 55.57
C HIS A 5 2.84 2.16 54.16
N ILE A 6 1.59 2.41 53.73
CA ILE A 6 1.19 2.24 52.33
C ILE A 6 1.57 3.54 51.61
N GLN A 7 2.68 3.52 50.88
CA GLN A 7 2.99 4.55 49.88
C GLN A 7 1.91 4.50 48.80
N LYS A 8 1.08 5.55 48.72
CA LYS A 8 0.19 5.76 47.59
C LYS A 8 1.04 6.08 46.36
N HIS A 9 1.29 5.07 45.52
CA HIS A 9 1.81 5.30 44.17
C HIS A 9 0.79 6.15 43.40
N ASN A 10 1.22 7.32 42.94
CA ASN A 10 0.38 8.27 42.23
C ASN A 10 0.23 7.79 40.78
N THR A 11 -0.75 6.91 40.55
CA THR A 11 -1.03 6.25 39.26
C THR A 11 -1.21 7.20 38.08
N ASN A 12 -1.58 8.47 38.33
CA ASN A 12 -1.70 9.50 37.30
C ASN A 12 -0.35 9.97 36.72
N ASP A 13 0.72 10.00 37.52
CA ASP A 13 2.06 10.36 37.02
C ASP A 13 2.66 9.24 36.18
N ASP A 14 2.40 7.98 36.57
CA ASP A 14 2.88 6.81 35.84
C ASP A 14 2.15 6.64 34.49
N LEU A 15 0.85 6.94 34.42
CA LEU A 15 0.11 7.01 33.15
C LEU A 15 0.62 8.12 32.21
N ASN A 16 0.87 9.32 32.75
CA ASN A 16 1.39 10.43 31.94
C ASN A 16 2.80 10.15 31.41
N LYS A 17 3.68 9.56 32.23
CA LYS A 17 5.02 9.14 31.79
C LYS A 17 4.97 8.05 30.72
N THR A 18 4.08 7.07 30.87
CA THR A 18 3.86 6.03 29.87
C THR A 18 3.40 6.63 28.54
N ASN A 19 2.45 7.57 28.58
CA ASN A 19 1.96 8.26 27.38
C ASN A 19 3.06 9.07 26.66
N ILE A 20 3.94 9.73 27.42
CA ILE A 20 5.07 10.48 26.87
C ILE A 20 6.08 9.51 26.24
N PHE A 21 6.40 8.40 26.90
CA PHE A 21 7.33 7.39 26.40
C PHE A 21 6.84 6.76 25.08
N GLU A 22 5.57 6.39 25.00
CA GLU A 22 4.97 5.85 23.77
C GLU A 22 5.00 6.86 22.62
N LYS A 23 4.76 8.15 22.91
CA LYS A 23 4.87 9.23 21.92
C LYS A 23 6.29 9.38 21.40
N VAL A 24 7.29 9.42 22.28
CA VAL A 24 8.71 9.53 21.89
C VAL A 24 9.10 8.35 21.00
N LYS A 25 8.73 7.12 21.39
CA LYS A 25 8.99 5.93 20.59
C LYS A 25 8.34 6.00 19.21
N MET A 26 7.10 6.51 19.12
CA MET A 26 6.43 6.72 17.84
C MET A 26 7.19 7.74 16.97
N PHE A 27 7.67 8.83 17.55
CA PHE A 27 8.47 9.83 16.81
C PHE A 27 9.80 9.27 16.32
N GLU A 28 10.48 8.47 17.13
CA GLU A 28 11.71 7.78 16.72
C GLU A 28 11.43 6.85 15.52
N GLN A 29 10.37 6.04 15.58
CA GLN A 29 9.98 5.16 14.47
C GLN A 29 9.59 5.93 13.20
N ILE A 30 8.99 7.12 13.31
CA ILE A 30 8.67 7.96 12.16
C ILE A 30 9.94 8.53 11.51
N GLN A 31 10.96 8.86 12.32
CA GLN A 31 12.24 9.32 11.78
C GLN A 31 13.00 8.23 11.03
N GLU A 32 12.73 6.96 11.36
CA GLU A 32 13.26 5.79 10.67
C GLU A 32 12.48 5.45 9.38
N ILE A 33 11.43 6.20 9.03
CA ILE A 33 10.73 6.00 7.76
C ILE A 33 11.68 6.33 6.61
N THR A 34 11.92 5.31 5.81
CA THR A 34 12.66 5.37 4.55
C THR A 34 11.68 5.36 3.40
N PHE A 35 12.13 5.83 2.23
CA PHE A 35 11.31 5.83 1.03
C PHE A 35 12.12 5.37 -0.18
N LEU A 36 11.42 4.74 -1.12
CA LEU A 36 11.97 4.31 -2.38
C LEU A 36 10.96 4.54 -3.49
N THR A 37 11.40 5.17 -4.56
CA THR A 37 10.59 5.30 -5.78
C THR A 37 10.50 3.94 -6.47
N ALA A 38 9.28 3.40 -6.56
CA ALA A 38 9.02 2.17 -7.29
C ALA A 38 9.25 2.39 -8.80
N GLY A 39 8.91 3.57 -9.31
CA GLY A 39 9.12 3.96 -10.70
C GLY A 39 7.96 4.78 -11.26
N ILE A 40 8.01 5.03 -12.56
CA ILE A 40 6.94 5.65 -13.34
C ILE A 40 6.07 4.55 -13.93
N PHE A 41 4.75 4.66 -13.78
CA PHE A 41 3.79 3.66 -14.26
C PHE A 41 2.83 4.25 -15.30
N SER A 42 2.15 3.38 -16.04
CA SER A 42 1.13 3.79 -17.00
C SER A 42 -0.09 4.42 -16.29
N VAL A 43 -0.87 5.21 -17.01
CA VAL A 43 -2.14 5.76 -16.47
C VAL A 43 -3.10 4.64 -16.07
N GLY A 44 -3.22 3.60 -16.90
CA GLY A 44 -4.09 2.44 -16.64
C GLY A 44 -3.68 1.68 -15.39
N TYR A 45 -2.37 1.52 -15.15
CA TYR A 45 -1.85 0.93 -13.93
C TYR A 45 -2.28 1.73 -12.69
N ILE A 46 -2.13 3.05 -12.73
CA ILE A 46 -2.49 3.94 -11.62
C ILE A 46 -3.99 3.91 -11.36
N GLU A 47 -4.81 3.95 -12.42
CA GLU A 47 -6.26 3.87 -12.32
C GLU A 47 -6.71 2.52 -11.73
N PHE A 48 -6.13 1.43 -12.18
CA PHE A 48 -6.41 0.10 -11.63
C PHE A 48 -5.99 0.00 -10.15
N LEU A 49 -4.84 0.57 -9.78
CA LEU A 49 -4.37 0.60 -8.40
C LEU A 49 -5.25 1.46 -7.47
N LYS A 50 -5.99 2.45 -8.01
CA LYS A 50 -6.93 3.27 -7.24
C LYS A 50 -8.19 2.51 -6.83
N ILE A 51 -8.51 1.40 -7.49
CA ILE A 51 -9.64 0.54 -7.14
C ILE A 51 -9.43 0.02 -5.71
N PRO A 52 -10.39 0.22 -4.77
CA PRO A 52 -10.23 -0.13 -3.36
C PRO A 52 -9.84 -1.59 -3.11
N GLU A 53 -10.39 -2.51 -3.89
CA GLU A 53 -10.14 -3.95 -3.82
C GLU A 53 -8.69 -4.26 -4.22
N VAL A 54 -8.21 -3.66 -5.31
CA VAL A 54 -6.84 -3.81 -5.80
C VAL A 54 -5.85 -3.21 -4.79
N LYS A 55 -6.13 -2.00 -4.29
CA LYS A 55 -5.33 -1.35 -3.25
C LYS A 55 -5.22 -2.22 -1.99
N THR A 56 -6.34 -2.81 -1.57
CA THR A 56 -6.38 -3.70 -0.41
C THR A 56 -5.58 -4.96 -0.66
N TYR A 57 -5.74 -5.58 -1.83
CA TYR A 57 -4.98 -6.76 -2.24
C TYR A 57 -3.47 -6.51 -2.22
N VAL A 58 -2.99 -5.44 -2.86
CA VAL A 58 -1.57 -5.07 -2.87
C VAL A 58 -1.05 -4.83 -1.45
N SER A 59 -1.82 -4.10 -0.63
CA SER A 59 -1.45 -3.86 0.78
C SER A 59 -1.33 -5.16 1.58
N GLN A 60 -2.22 -6.12 1.34
CA GLN A 60 -2.17 -7.43 1.97
C GLN A 60 -0.96 -8.23 1.52
N GLN A 61 -0.61 -8.21 0.23
CA GLN A 61 0.59 -8.87 -0.29
C GLN A 61 1.86 -8.31 0.35
N ILE A 62 1.97 -6.99 0.50
CA ILE A 62 3.09 -6.33 1.19
C ILE A 62 3.16 -6.79 2.65
N LYS A 63 2.01 -6.79 3.35
CA LYS A 63 1.93 -7.24 4.74
C LYS A 63 2.29 -8.73 4.91
N GLN A 64 1.92 -9.59 3.95
CA GLN A 64 2.28 -11.01 3.95
C GLN A 64 3.79 -11.24 3.80
N LYS A 65 4.52 -10.28 3.23
CA LYS A 65 6.00 -10.27 3.23
C LYS A 65 6.61 -9.76 4.54
N GLY A 66 5.79 -9.48 5.56
CA GLY A 66 6.25 -8.97 6.85
C GLY A 66 6.62 -7.48 6.81
N VAL A 67 6.26 -6.77 5.75
CA VAL A 67 6.60 -5.35 5.57
C VAL A 67 5.43 -4.48 6.01
N LEU A 68 5.71 -3.50 6.86
CA LEU A 68 4.83 -2.36 7.07
C LEU A 68 5.21 -1.29 6.06
N GLY A 69 4.42 -1.19 5.00
CA GLY A 69 4.66 -0.27 3.90
C GLY A 69 3.38 0.39 3.41
N VAL A 70 3.50 1.65 3.03
CA VAL A 70 2.43 2.43 2.38
C VAL A 70 3.01 3.12 1.17
N TRP A 71 2.19 3.41 0.17
CA TRP A 71 2.64 4.13 -1.03
C TRP A 71 1.80 5.36 -1.29
N ASN A 72 2.41 6.30 -2.01
CA ASN A 72 1.75 7.45 -2.58
C ASN A 72 1.95 7.48 -4.10
N VAL A 73 0.98 8.05 -4.81
CA VAL A 73 1.10 8.38 -6.23
C VAL A 73 1.40 9.87 -6.33
N GLU A 74 2.56 10.20 -6.88
CA GLU A 74 3.03 11.56 -7.10
C GLU A 74 2.72 12.02 -8.54
N GLU A 75 3.05 13.28 -8.84
CA GLU A 75 2.93 13.81 -10.21
C GLU A 75 3.76 12.98 -11.20
N GLY A 76 3.25 12.87 -12.43
CA GLY A 76 3.90 12.07 -13.47
C GLY A 76 3.76 10.55 -13.30
N ASN A 77 2.73 10.08 -12.58
CA ASN A 77 2.46 8.66 -12.33
C ASN A 77 3.61 7.93 -11.63
N VAL A 78 4.34 8.66 -10.80
CA VAL A 78 5.41 8.11 -9.98
C VAL A 78 4.81 7.48 -8.73
N ILE A 79 5.16 6.24 -8.42
CA ILE A 79 4.80 5.63 -7.14
C ILE A 79 6.00 5.63 -6.21
N THR A 80 5.84 6.23 -5.03
CA THR A 80 6.84 6.20 -3.95
C THR A 80 6.33 5.31 -2.81
N MET A 81 7.16 4.38 -2.39
CA MET A 81 6.90 3.46 -1.29
C MET A 81 7.62 3.94 -0.03
N TYR A 82 6.94 3.92 1.09
CA TYR A 82 7.45 4.29 2.41
C TYR A 82 7.44 3.05 3.31
N SER A 83 8.52 2.84 4.06
CA SER A 83 8.62 1.73 5.02
C SER A 83 9.52 2.09 6.20
N LEU A 84 9.51 1.28 7.26
CA LEU A 84 10.35 1.48 8.45
C LEU A 84 11.80 0.98 8.25
N SER A 85 12.13 0.40 7.10
CA SER A 85 13.50 0.04 6.75
C SER A 85 13.71 0.06 5.24
N ASP A 86 14.95 0.23 4.82
CA ASP A 86 15.33 0.24 3.40
C ASP A 86 14.98 -1.10 2.72
N GLU A 87 15.24 -2.23 3.38
CA GLU A 87 14.87 -3.55 2.83
C GLU A 87 13.35 -3.71 2.72
N GLY A 88 12.60 -3.12 3.66
CA GLY A 88 11.15 -3.06 3.63
C GLY A 88 10.65 -2.28 2.42
N ALA A 89 11.21 -1.10 2.17
CA ALA A 89 10.87 -0.27 1.02
C ALA A 89 11.17 -0.98 -0.31
N VAL A 90 12.34 -1.64 -0.42
CA VAL A 90 12.71 -2.45 -1.60
C VAL A 90 11.74 -3.61 -1.81
N THR A 91 11.43 -4.36 -0.76
CA THR A 91 10.53 -5.52 -0.82
C THR A 91 9.11 -5.10 -1.23
N ALA A 92 8.60 -4.01 -0.64
CA ALA A 92 7.27 -3.50 -0.96
C ALA A 92 7.20 -2.98 -2.41
N CYS A 93 8.25 -2.32 -2.91
CA CYS A 93 8.35 -1.94 -4.32
C CYS A 93 8.32 -3.15 -5.27
N ASP A 94 9.04 -4.23 -4.94
CA ASP A 94 9.05 -5.46 -5.73
C ASP A 94 7.66 -6.13 -5.75
N VAL A 95 7.00 -6.20 -4.59
CA VAL A 95 5.62 -6.72 -4.49
C VAL A 95 4.66 -5.90 -5.34
N LEU A 96 4.70 -4.57 -5.23
CA LEU A 96 3.84 -3.67 -6.01
C LEU A 96 3.98 -3.98 -7.51
N LYS A 97 5.21 -3.97 -8.04
CA LYS A 97 5.51 -4.21 -9.46
C LYS A 97 5.01 -5.55 -9.98
N LYS A 98 5.02 -6.58 -9.13
CA LYS A 98 4.59 -7.94 -9.49
C LYS A 98 3.10 -8.18 -9.28
N SER A 99 2.41 -7.29 -8.57
CA SER A 99 1.00 -7.49 -8.21
C SER A 99 0.03 -7.17 -9.34
N ILE A 100 0.44 -6.33 -10.30
CA ILE A 100 -0.37 -5.93 -11.45
C ILE A 100 0.45 -6.22 -12.70
N ILE A 101 -0.14 -6.98 -13.63
CA ILE A 101 0.48 -7.34 -14.90
C ILE A 101 -0.19 -6.52 -15.99
N GLU A 102 0.57 -5.67 -16.67
CA GLU A 102 0.15 -5.03 -17.91
C GLU A 102 0.65 -5.85 -19.09
N ALA A 103 -0.28 -6.36 -19.89
CA ALA A 103 0.04 -7.13 -21.08
C ALA A 103 -0.58 -6.45 -22.32
N PRO A 104 0.19 -6.24 -23.40
CA PRO A 104 -0.39 -5.78 -24.65
C PRO A 104 -1.29 -6.88 -25.21
N ILE A 105 -2.53 -6.53 -25.55
CA ILE A 105 -3.43 -7.43 -26.28
C ILE A 105 -3.07 -7.31 -27.77
N SER A 106 -2.48 -8.36 -28.32
CA SER A 106 -2.20 -8.43 -29.76
C SER A 106 -3.48 -8.81 -30.48
N LEU A 107 -4.08 -7.86 -31.19
CA LEU A 107 -5.28 -8.09 -31.99
C LEU A 107 -4.89 -8.34 -33.45
N ASP A 108 -5.61 -9.25 -34.10
CA ASP A 108 -5.48 -9.43 -35.55
C ASP A 108 -6.14 -8.28 -36.34
N ASP A 109 -5.88 -8.20 -37.65
CA ASP A 109 -6.41 -7.14 -38.51
C ASP A 109 -7.94 -7.09 -38.56
N LYS A 110 -8.65 -8.18 -38.23
CA LYS A 110 -10.12 -8.22 -38.19
C LYS A 110 -10.65 -7.71 -36.85
N GLN A 111 -9.95 -8.04 -35.77
CA GLN A 111 -10.28 -7.61 -34.40
C GLN A 111 -9.94 -6.14 -34.17
N SER A 112 -8.88 -5.62 -34.80
CA SER A 112 -8.53 -4.19 -34.71
C SER A 112 -9.63 -3.29 -35.30
N ALA A 113 -10.33 -3.76 -36.34
CA ALA A 113 -11.49 -3.07 -36.92
C ALA A 113 -12.69 -2.99 -35.95
N LEU A 114 -12.74 -3.84 -34.92
CA LEU A 114 -13.83 -3.87 -33.94
C LEU A 114 -13.65 -2.87 -32.79
N ILE A 115 -12.45 -2.35 -32.55
CA ILE A 115 -12.11 -1.45 -31.40
C ILE A 115 -13.01 -0.20 -31.33
N GLY A 116 -13.56 0.25 -32.48
CA GLY A 116 -14.52 1.37 -32.54
C GLY A 116 -15.98 0.97 -32.77
N SER A 117 -16.29 -0.33 -32.86
CA SER A 117 -17.63 -0.83 -33.17
C SER A 117 -18.45 -1.12 -31.90
N GLU A 118 -19.77 -0.98 -31.99
CA GLU A 118 -20.69 -1.38 -30.90
C GLU A 118 -20.51 -2.87 -30.52
N VAL A 119 -20.10 -3.71 -31.47
CA VAL A 119 -19.85 -5.14 -31.28
C VAL A 119 -18.76 -5.40 -30.22
N TRP A 120 -17.72 -4.57 -30.16
CA TRP A 120 -16.66 -4.70 -29.14
C TRP A 120 -17.15 -4.35 -27.73
N HIS A 121 -18.05 -3.39 -27.60
CA HIS A 121 -18.64 -3.04 -26.31
C HIS A 121 -19.54 -4.16 -25.78
N GLU A 122 -20.17 -4.94 -26.66
CA GLU A 122 -20.95 -6.12 -26.31
C GLU A 122 -20.05 -7.30 -25.90
N GLU A 123 -18.96 -7.55 -26.62
CA GLU A 123 -18.00 -8.61 -26.26
C GLU A 123 -17.28 -8.33 -24.93
N ILE A 124 -16.88 -7.08 -24.66
CA ILE A 124 -16.30 -6.72 -23.34
C ILE A 124 -17.30 -7.01 -22.22
N LYS A 125 -18.58 -6.67 -22.39
CA LYS A 125 -19.62 -6.95 -21.39
C LYS A 125 -19.82 -8.44 -21.18
N ALA A 126 -19.71 -9.26 -22.23
CA ALA A 126 -19.81 -10.70 -22.11
C ALA A 126 -18.65 -11.27 -21.27
N VAL A 127 -17.41 -10.83 -21.53
CA VAL A 127 -16.23 -11.26 -20.77
C VAL A 127 -16.28 -10.81 -19.32
N GLN A 128 -16.83 -9.62 -19.05
CA GLN A 128 -17.02 -9.09 -17.69
C GLN A 128 -18.10 -9.83 -16.88
N MET A 129 -19.03 -10.55 -17.54
CA MET A 129 -20.08 -11.33 -16.86
C MET A 129 -19.69 -12.79 -16.60
N GLU A 130 -18.61 -13.29 -17.19
CA GLU A 130 -18.09 -14.65 -16.95
C GLU A 130 -17.16 -14.76 -15.72
N TYR A 131 -16.87 -13.64 -15.06
CA TYR A 131 -16.12 -13.56 -13.79
C TYR A 131 -16.97 -12.91 -12.69
#